data_AF-A0A098E690-F1
#
_entry.id   AF-A0A098E690-F1
#
_cell.length_a   1.000
_cell.length_b   1.000
_cell.length_c   1.000
_cell.angle_alpha   90.00
_cell.angle_beta   90.00
_cell.angle_gamma   90.00
#
_symmetry.space_group_name_H-M   'P 1'
#
loop_
_entity.id
_entity.type
_entity.pdbx_description
1 polymer ?
#
loop_
_entity_poly.entity_id
_entity_poly.type
_entity_poly.pdbx_seq_one_letter_code
_entity_poly.pdbx_strand_id
1 'polypeptide(L)'
;MTNNGANLGFEQKLFQAADKLRSNMDAAEYKHVVLGLIFLKYISDAFEDARKDIEKEYSDPKNQFYVREPAERYGIIEDRDEYTSKNIFWVPTKARWDYLQKNAKQPTIRKLVDDAMDGIERDNPSLKAVLPKNYARPALDKQRLGELIDLIGQSA
;
A
#
# COMPACT_ATOMS: atom_id res chain seq x y z
N MET A 1 -4.60 -17.10 25.14
CA MET A 1 -3.15 -17.13 24.84
C MET A 1 -3.01 -17.16 23.34
N THR A 2 -2.88 -16.00 22.69
CA THR A 2 -2.98 -15.87 21.23
C THR A 2 -1.59 -15.71 20.61
N ASN A 3 -1.24 -16.67 19.76
CA ASN A 3 -0.14 -16.78 18.79
C ASN A 3 0.85 -15.60 18.65
N ASN A 4 1.98 -15.64 19.37
CA ASN A 4 3.17 -14.83 19.10
C ASN A 4 4.18 -15.50 18.14
N GLY A 5 3.99 -16.79 17.80
CA GLY A 5 4.95 -17.57 17.00
C GLY A 5 4.96 -17.22 15.50
N ALA A 6 3.83 -16.80 14.94
CA ALA A 6 3.73 -16.41 13.54
C ALA A 6 4.39 -15.03 13.27
N ASN A 7 4.31 -14.11 14.23
CA ASN A 7 4.97 -12.79 14.14
C ASN A 7 6.50 -12.90 14.17
N LEU A 8 7.05 -13.78 15.01
CA LEU A 8 8.51 -13.93 15.17
C LEU A 8 9.23 -14.34 13.88
N GLY A 9 8.64 -15.26 13.10
CA GLY A 9 9.23 -15.73 11.85
C GLY A 9 9.13 -14.73 10.69
N PHE A 10 8.10 -13.88 10.72
CA PHE A 10 7.89 -12.85 9.70
C PHE A 10 8.77 -11.61 9.94
N GLU A 11 8.83 -11.12 11.19
CA GLU A 11 9.77 -10.07 11.59
C GLU A 11 11.21 -10.47 11.25
N GLN A 12 11.58 -11.74 11.47
CA GLN A 12 12.88 -12.26 11.04
C GLN A 12 13.07 -12.23 9.52
N LYS A 13 12.06 -12.56 8.71
CA LYS A 13 12.17 -12.47 7.24
C LYS A 13 12.29 -11.01 6.78
N LEU A 14 11.50 -10.08 7.35
CA LEU A 14 11.65 -8.65 7.10
C LEU A 14 13.04 -8.17 7.50
N PHE A 15 13.53 -8.60 8.66
CA PHE A 15 14.86 -8.25 9.14
C PHE A 15 15.98 -8.85 8.27
N GLN A 16 15.82 -10.05 7.72
CA GLN A 16 16.79 -10.66 6.80
C GLN A 16 16.78 -9.98 5.42
N ALA A 17 15.60 -9.64 4.89
CA ALA A 17 15.50 -8.84 3.67
C ALA A 17 16.06 -7.43 3.89
N ALA A 18 15.88 -6.90 5.11
CA ALA A 18 16.46 -5.66 5.56
C ALA A 18 17.98 -5.67 5.60
N ASP A 19 18.58 -6.68 6.22
CA ASP A 19 20.02 -6.82 6.29
C ASP A 19 20.66 -6.93 4.91
N LYS A 20 19.99 -7.63 3.97
CA LYS A 20 20.42 -7.66 2.57
C LYS A 20 20.46 -6.27 1.98
N LEU A 21 19.42 -5.45 2.14
CA LEU A 21 19.37 -4.06 1.66
C LEU A 21 20.43 -3.16 2.32
N ARG A 22 20.61 -3.29 3.64
CA ARG A 22 21.56 -2.52 4.46
C ARG A 22 23.01 -2.71 4.06
N SER A 23 23.37 -3.87 3.51
CA SER A 23 24.74 -4.09 3.01
C SER A 23 25.16 -3.10 1.91
N ASN A 24 24.20 -2.42 1.25
CA ASN A 24 24.46 -1.41 0.22
C ASN A 24 24.02 0.02 0.63
N MET A 25 23.51 0.24 1.86
CA MET A 25 22.89 1.51 2.27
C MET A 25 23.06 1.79 3.77
N ASP A 26 23.22 3.06 4.13
CA ASP A 26 23.27 3.44 5.56
C ASP A 26 21.95 3.08 6.28
N ALA A 27 22.08 2.60 7.51
CA ALA A 27 20.98 2.18 8.37
C ALA A 27 19.90 3.27 8.55
N ALA A 28 20.34 4.53 8.60
CA ALA A 28 19.47 5.69 8.76
C ALA A 28 18.56 5.91 7.53
N GLU A 29 19.02 5.58 6.33
CA GLU A 29 18.23 5.71 5.10
C GLU A 29 17.28 4.52 4.90
N TYR A 30 17.70 3.34 5.33
CA TYR A 30 16.93 2.11 5.20
C TYR A 30 15.63 2.14 6.01
N LYS A 31 15.67 2.62 7.26
CA LYS A 31 14.48 2.68 8.13
C LYS A 31 13.32 3.44 7.47
N HIS A 32 13.62 4.51 6.73
CA HIS A 32 12.61 5.34 6.06
C HIS A 32 11.99 4.61 4.87
N VAL A 33 12.77 3.82 4.12
CA VAL A 33 12.28 3.00 3.00
C VAL A 33 11.27 1.98 3.51
N VAL A 34 11.64 1.22 4.54
CA VAL A 34 10.78 0.16 5.10
C VAL A 34 9.54 0.73 5.75
N LEU A 35 9.70 1.70 6.65
CA LEU A 35 8.56 2.30 7.35
C LEU A 35 7.57 2.91 6.37
N GLY A 36 8.07 3.56 5.30
CA GLY A 36 7.22 4.06 4.23
C GLY A 36 6.47 2.94 3.50
N LEU A 37 7.12 1.82 3.17
CA LEU A 37 6.46 0.69 2.50
C LEU A 37 5.44 -0.02 3.40
N ILE A 38 5.73 -0.17 4.69
CA ILE A 38 4.79 -0.72 5.67
C ILE A 38 3.58 0.20 5.80
N PHE A 39 3.80 1.52 5.89
CA PHE A 39 2.72 2.49 5.92
C PHE A 39 1.86 2.41 4.65
N LEU A 40 2.49 2.35 3.48
CA LEU A 40 1.82 2.21 2.19
C LEU A 40 0.98 0.92 2.11
N LYS A 41 1.50 -0.21 2.59
CA LYS A 41 0.75 -1.47 2.69
C LYS A 41 -0.47 -1.29 3.58
N TYR A 42 -0.27 -0.73 4.79
CA TYR A 42 -1.33 -0.55 5.77
C TYR A 42 -2.49 0.30 5.23
N ILE A 43 -2.21 1.46 4.63
CA ILE A 43 -3.27 2.30 4.07
C ILE A 43 -3.94 1.64 2.86
N SER A 44 -3.19 0.89 2.07
CA SER A 44 -3.75 0.17 0.92
C SER A 44 -4.68 -0.96 1.35
N ASP A 45 -4.36 -1.66 2.43
CA ASP A 45 -5.21 -2.72 2.98
C ASP A 45 -6.50 -2.14 3.55
N ALA A 46 -6.38 -1.10 4.37
CA ALA A 46 -7.54 -0.41 4.94
C ALA A 46 -8.47 0.14 3.85
N PHE A 47 -7.89 0.69 2.77
CA PHE A 47 -8.65 1.12 1.60
C PHE A 47 -9.35 -0.05 0.90
N GLU A 48 -8.64 -1.16 0.67
CA GLU A 48 -9.19 -2.32 -0.04
C GLU A 48 -10.30 -3.02 0.75
N ASP A 49 -10.18 -3.10 2.07
CA ASP A 49 -11.23 -3.63 2.93
C ASP A 49 -12.48 -2.74 2.88
N ALA A 50 -12.30 -1.42 2.97
CA ALA A 50 -13.40 -0.47 2.82
C ALA A 50 -14.07 -0.55 1.44
N ARG A 51 -13.26 -0.69 0.39
CA ARG A 51 -13.73 -0.86 -1.00
C ARG A 51 -14.60 -2.11 -1.12
N LYS A 52 -14.18 -3.24 -0.53
CA LYS A 52 -14.97 -4.49 -0.53
C LYS A 52 -16.28 -4.36 0.23
N ASP A 53 -16.26 -3.66 1.37
CA ASP A 53 -17.46 -3.40 2.15
C ASP A 53 -18.47 -2.54 1.37
N ILE A 54 -18.00 -1.45 0.75
CA ILE A 54 -18.82 -0.60 -0.13
C ILE A 54 -19.36 -1.43 -1.31
N GLU A 55 -18.50 -2.20 -1.99
CA GLU A 55 -18.94 -3.03 -3.11
C GLU A 55 -20.03 -4.02 -2.70
N LYS A 56 -19.89 -4.65 -1.52
CA LYS A 56 -20.89 -5.56 -0.96
C LYS A 56 -22.20 -4.85 -0.62
N GLU A 57 -22.14 -3.68 0.01
CA GLU A 57 -23.32 -2.90 0.38
C GLU A 57 -24.15 -2.50 -0.84
N TYR A 58 -23.49 -2.00 -1.89
CA TYR A 58 -24.17 -1.49 -3.08
C TYR A 58 -24.56 -2.59 -4.07
N SER A 59 -24.00 -3.81 -3.95
CA SER A 59 -24.34 -4.94 -4.83
C SER A 59 -25.42 -5.88 -4.26
N ASP A 60 -25.77 -5.78 -2.98
CA ASP A 60 -26.79 -6.61 -2.35
C ASP A 60 -28.22 -6.07 -2.61
N PRO A 61 -29.09 -6.77 -3.35
CA PRO A 61 -30.47 -6.34 -3.62
C PRO A 61 -31.35 -6.13 -2.38
N LYS A 62 -30.91 -6.60 -1.21
CA LYS A 62 -31.61 -6.43 0.07
C LYS A 62 -31.14 -5.21 0.85
N ASN A 63 -30.05 -4.57 0.45
CA ASN A 63 -29.52 -3.37 1.11
C ASN A 63 -30.27 -2.12 0.61
N GLN A 64 -30.50 -1.15 1.50
CA GLN A 64 -31.13 0.12 1.14
C GLN A 64 -30.31 0.96 0.13
N PHE A 65 -28.99 0.73 0.06
CA PHE A 65 -28.08 1.40 -0.86
C PHE A 65 -27.85 0.60 -2.15
N TYR A 66 -28.66 -0.43 -2.42
CA TYR A 66 -28.53 -1.25 -3.61
C TYR A 66 -28.57 -0.42 -4.90
N VAL A 67 -27.57 -0.62 -5.75
CA VAL A 67 -27.50 -0.03 -7.08
C VAL A 67 -27.42 -1.17 -8.10
N ARG A 68 -28.44 -1.26 -8.96
CA ARG A 68 -28.55 -2.33 -9.96
C ARG A 68 -27.45 -2.26 -11.02
N GLU A 69 -27.17 -1.06 -11.52
CA GLU A 69 -26.27 -0.86 -12.64
C GLU A 69 -24.79 -0.93 -12.20
N PRO A 70 -23.97 -1.84 -12.76
CA PRO A 70 -22.57 -1.98 -12.36
C PRO A 70 -21.72 -0.73 -12.57
N ALA A 71 -22.01 0.06 -13.61
CA ALA A 71 -21.28 1.29 -13.91
C ALA A 71 -21.51 2.37 -12.83
N GLU A 72 -22.74 2.46 -12.32
CA GLU A 72 -23.08 3.38 -11.22
C GLU A 72 -22.43 2.93 -9.92
N ARG A 73 -22.46 1.61 -9.61
CA ARG A 73 -21.70 1.05 -8.46
C ARG A 73 -20.22 1.38 -8.54
N TYR A 74 -19.62 1.23 -9.72
CA TYR A 74 -18.20 1.54 -9.91
C TYR A 74 -17.91 3.03 -9.66
N GLY A 75 -18.80 3.92 -10.09
CA GLY A 75 -18.68 5.36 -9.80
C GLY A 75 -18.66 5.67 -8.30
N ILE A 76 -19.49 4.97 -7.52
CA ILE A 76 -19.55 5.10 -6.05
C ILE A 76 -18.29 4.50 -5.39
N ILE A 77 -17.88 3.29 -5.80
CA ILE A 77 -16.68 2.63 -5.28
C ILE A 77 -15.43 3.47 -5.54
N GLU A 78 -15.39 4.26 -6.62
CA GLU A 78 -14.28 5.15 -6.93
C GLU A 78 -14.52 6.62 -6.51
N ASP A 79 -15.54 6.89 -5.69
CA ASP A 79 -15.77 8.18 -5.05
C ASP A 79 -14.92 8.28 -3.77
N ARG A 80 -14.20 9.39 -3.60
CA ARG A 80 -13.30 9.61 -2.46
C ARG A 80 -14.06 9.89 -1.17
N ASP A 81 -15.25 10.47 -1.27
CA ASP A 81 -16.01 10.90 -0.10
C ASP A 81 -16.53 9.70 0.71
N GLU A 82 -16.76 8.56 0.05
CA GLU A 82 -17.14 7.29 0.67
C GLU A 82 -16.07 6.74 1.64
N TYR A 83 -14.81 7.07 1.40
CA TYR A 83 -13.68 6.65 2.24
C TYR A 83 -13.38 7.69 3.32
N THR A 84 -13.39 8.97 2.93
CA THR A 84 -13.08 10.09 3.84
C THR A 84 -14.07 10.15 5.00
N SER A 85 -15.37 9.90 4.75
CA SER A 85 -16.40 9.83 5.80
C SER A 85 -16.17 8.72 6.82
N LYS A 86 -15.40 7.68 6.45
CA LYS A 86 -15.01 6.55 7.31
C LYS A 86 -13.62 6.72 7.93
N ASN A 87 -12.99 7.89 7.78
CA ASN A 87 -11.59 8.17 8.15
C ASN A 87 -10.57 7.25 7.45
N ILE A 88 -10.86 6.85 6.22
CA ILE A 88 -10.01 5.99 5.41
C ILE A 88 -9.36 6.83 4.33
N PHE A 89 -8.05 6.73 4.20
CA PHE A 89 -7.32 7.45 3.15
C PHE A 89 -7.70 6.93 1.78
N TRP A 90 -7.90 7.83 0.84
CA TRP A 90 -8.09 7.47 -0.56
C TRP A 90 -6.78 6.96 -1.16
N VAL A 91 -6.81 5.79 -1.80
CA VAL A 91 -5.64 5.20 -2.45
C VAL A 91 -5.87 5.09 -3.96
N PRO A 92 -5.18 5.92 -4.77
CA PRO A 92 -5.28 5.86 -6.23
C PRO A 92 -4.91 4.49 -6.76
N THR A 93 -5.48 4.08 -7.89
CA THR A 93 -5.27 2.74 -8.48
C THR A 93 -3.80 2.35 -8.63
N LYS A 94 -2.92 3.29 -9.00
CA LYS A 94 -1.47 3.05 -9.15
C LYS A 94 -0.69 3.01 -7.83
N ALA A 95 -1.32 3.44 -6.74
CA ALA A 95 -0.76 3.42 -5.40
C ALA A 95 -1.25 2.23 -4.57
N ARG A 96 -2.28 1.50 -5.04
CA ARG A 96 -2.76 0.28 -4.39
C ARG A 96 -1.66 -0.77 -4.39
N TRP A 97 -1.51 -1.48 -3.27
CA TRP A 97 -0.45 -2.44 -3.05
C TRP A 97 -0.40 -3.52 -4.13
N ASP A 98 -1.56 -4.06 -4.50
CA ASP A 98 -1.71 -5.02 -5.58
C ASP A 98 -1.08 -4.55 -6.91
N TYR A 99 -1.22 -3.27 -7.24
CA TYR A 99 -0.60 -2.71 -8.43
C TYR A 99 0.92 -2.70 -8.29
N LEU A 100 1.44 -2.23 -7.15
CA LEU A 100 2.88 -2.17 -6.92
C LEU A 100 3.52 -3.57 -6.88
N GLN A 101 2.86 -4.53 -6.23
CA GLN A 101 3.32 -5.92 -6.15
C GLN A 101 3.34 -6.58 -7.53
N LYS A 102 2.29 -6.41 -8.34
CA LYS A 102 2.24 -6.91 -9.73
C LYS A 102 3.37 -6.34 -10.60
N ASN A 103 3.85 -5.14 -10.28
CA ASN A 103 4.93 -4.46 -11.01
C ASN A 103 6.28 -4.49 -10.27
N ALA A 104 6.41 -5.23 -9.16
CA ALA A 104 7.58 -5.20 -8.27
C ALA A 104 8.91 -5.57 -8.96
N LYS A 105 8.84 -6.43 -9.99
CA LYS A 105 10.00 -6.91 -10.76
C LYS A 105 10.40 -5.97 -11.90
N GLN A 106 9.64 -4.90 -12.15
CA GLN A 106 9.94 -3.97 -13.23
C GLN A 106 11.12 -3.05 -12.88
N PRO A 107 11.93 -2.65 -13.86
CA PRO A 107 13.03 -1.71 -13.62
C PRO A 107 12.55 -0.33 -13.14
N THR A 108 11.28 -0.03 -13.37
CA THR A 108 10.59 1.22 -13.01
C THR A 108 10.03 1.22 -11.58
N ILE A 109 10.14 0.13 -10.81
CA ILE A 109 9.50 -0.01 -9.49
C ILE A 109 9.80 1.14 -8.54
N ARG A 110 11.04 1.65 -8.53
CA ARG A 110 11.41 2.81 -7.71
C ARG A 110 10.56 4.04 -7.99
N LYS A 111 10.34 4.32 -9.28
CA LYS A 111 9.49 5.43 -9.73
C LYS A 111 8.02 5.16 -9.42
N LEU A 112 7.56 3.93 -9.59
CA LEU A 112 6.17 3.57 -9.28
C LEU A 112 5.85 3.79 -7.79
N VAL A 113 6.79 3.51 -6.89
CA VAL A 113 6.61 3.79 -5.46
C VAL A 113 6.60 5.29 -5.19
N ASP A 114 7.51 6.09 -5.77
CA ASP A 114 7.48 7.55 -5.61
C ASP A 114 6.17 8.15 -6.16
N ASP A 115 5.76 7.76 -7.38
CA ASP A 115 4.49 8.18 -8.00
C ASP A 115 3.27 7.79 -7.14
N ALA A 116 3.34 6.64 -6.46
CA ALA A 116 2.29 6.19 -5.53
C ALA A 116 2.20 7.08 -4.29
N MET A 117 3.34 7.37 -3.64
CA MET A 117 3.40 8.24 -2.47
C MET A 117 2.92 9.65 -2.81
N ASP A 118 3.36 10.21 -3.94
CA ASP A 118 2.88 11.52 -4.43
C ASP A 118 1.38 11.52 -4.72
N GLY A 119 0.85 10.45 -5.33
CA GLY A 119 -0.57 10.30 -5.59
C GLY A 119 -1.40 10.29 -4.31
N ILE A 120 -0.93 9.59 -3.28
CA ILE A 120 -1.58 9.54 -1.97
C ILE A 120 -1.51 10.90 -1.28
N GLU A 121 -0.37 11.58 -1.23
CA GLU A 121 -0.29 12.91 -0.60
C GLU A 121 -1.18 13.94 -1.30
N ARG A 122 -1.22 13.91 -2.64
CA ARG A 122 -2.07 14.82 -3.44
C ARG A 122 -3.55 14.66 -3.07
N ASP A 123 -3.99 13.41 -2.92
CA ASP A 123 -5.40 13.09 -2.74
C ASP A 123 -5.80 13.07 -1.24
N ASN A 124 -4.85 13.13 -0.32
CA ASN A 124 -5.07 13.13 1.13
C ASN A 124 -4.27 14.26 1.79
N PRO A 125 -4.85 15.48 1.94
CA PRO A 125 -4.12 16.66 2.41
C PRO A 125 -3.44 16.50 3.78
N SER A 126 -3.97 15.66 4.67
CA SER A 126 -3.39 15.37 5.99
C SER A 126 -2.09 14.55 5.93
N LEU A 127 -1.79 13.92 4.79
CA LEU A 127 -0.54 13.18 4.57
C LEU A 127 0.55 14.02 3.89
N LYS A 128 0.30 15.30 3.63
CA LYS A 128 1.26 16.17 2.95
C LYS A 128 2.61 16.23 3.69
N ALA A 129 3.69 15.89 2.98
CA ALA A 129 5.06 15.82 3.49
C ALA A 129 5.29 14.78 4.60
N VAL A 130 4.38 13.83 4.77
CA VAL A 130 4.52 12.70 5.70
C VAL A 130 5.18 11.52 4.99
N LEU A 131 4.89 11.32 3.70
CA LEU A 131 5.34 10.15 2.98
C LEU A 131 6.77 10.35 2.45
N PRO A 132 7.66 9.35 2.62
CA PRO A 132 8.98 9.38 2.00
C PRO A 132 8.83 9.26 0.48
N LYS A 133 9.60 10.04 -0.28
CA LYS A 133 9.52 10.15 -1.75
C LYS A 133 10.88 10.03 -2.43
N ASN A 134 11.79 9.29 -1.81
CA ASN A 134 13.18 9.18 -2.24
C ASN A 134 13.54 7.76 -2.68
N TYR A 135 12.58 7.01 -3.23
CA TYR A 135 12.79 5.63 -3.67
C TYR A 135 13.54 5.57 -5.02
N ALA A 136 13.44 6.58 -5.90
CA ALA A 136 14.17 6.67 -7.17
C ALA A 136 15.69 6.89 -7.06
N ARG A 137 16.25 6.96 -5.85
CA ARG A 137 17.69 7.19 -5.66
C ARG A 137 18.54 6.06 -6.23
N PRO A 138 19.70 6.36 -6.87
CA PRO A 138 20.59 5.33 -7.44
C PRO A 138 21.05 4.28 -6.43
N ALA A 139 21.27 4.68 -5.17
CA ALA A 139 21.72 3.81 -4.08
C ALA A 139 20.69 2.75 -3.65
N LEU A 140 19.40 2.96 -3.96
CA LEU A 140 18.37 1.96 -3.70
C LEU A 140 18.36 0.95 -4.86
N ASP A 141 18.74 -0.28 -4.57
CA ASP A 141 18.69 -1.36 -5.55
C ASP A 141 17.23 -1.71 -5.90
N LYS A 142 16.92 -1.68 -7.20
CA LYS A 142 15.56 -1.90 -7.72
C LYS A 142 15.07 -3.33 -7.51
N GLN A 143 15.96 -4.33 -7.59
CA GLN A 143 15.59 -5.73 -7.42
C GLN A 143 15.26 -5.98 -5.95
N ARG A 144 16.11 -5.52 -5.04
CA ARG A 144 15.86 -5.64 -3.59
C ARG A 144 14.62 -4.88 -3.14
N LEU A 145 14.32 -3.72 -3.73
CA LEU A 145 13.06 -3.02 -3.47
C LEU A 145 11.86 -3.87 -3.89
N GLY A 146 11.91 -4.49 -5.08
CA GLY A 146 10.87 -5.42 -5.54
C GLY A 146 10.70 -6.62 -4.60
N GLU A 147 11.80 -7.24 -4.17
CA GLU A 147 11.80 -8.35 -3.21
C GLU A 147 11.18 -7.93 -1.85
N LEU A 148 11.46 -6.70 -1.39
CA LEU A 148 10.88 -6.16 -0.16
C LEU A 148 9.36 -5.93 -0.28
N ILE A 149 8.90 -5.44 -1.43
CA ILE A 149 7.46 -5.31 -1.71
C ILE A 149 6.79 -6.69 -1.73
N ASP A 150 7.39 -7.67 -2.39
CA ASP A 150 6.85 -9.04 -2.40
C ASP A 150 6.79 -9.64 -0.99
N LEU A 151 7.80 -9.38 -0.15
CA LEU A 151 7.87 -9.87 1.21
C LEU A 151 6.81 -9.22 2.13
N ILE A 152 6.65 -7.90 2.07
CA ILE A 152 5.61 -7.17 2.82
C ILE A 152 4.21 -7.56 2.32
N GLY A 153 4.06 -7.95 1.05
CA GLY A 153 2.78 -8.43 0.51
C GLY A 153 2.38 -9.83 0.99
N GLN A 154 3.33 -10.66 1.43
CA GLN A 154 3.05 -12.02 1.94
C GLN A 154 2.60 -12.05 3.40
N SER A 155 2.55 -10.89 4.05
CA SER A 155 2.19 -10.70 5.46
C SER A 155 0.78 -10.14 5.54
N ALA A 156 -0.18 -11.06 5.46
CA ALA A 156 -1.57 -10.90 5.89
C ALA A 156 -2.12 -12.30 6.18
#